data_AF-A0AAX3BEX3-F1
#
_entry.id   AF-A0AAX3BEX3-F1
#
_cell.length_a   1.000
_cell.length_b   1.000
_cell.length_c   1.000
_cell.angle_alpha   90.00
_cell.angle_beta   90.00
_cell.angle_gamma   90.00
#
_symmetry.space_group_name_H-M   'P 1'
#
loop_
_entity.id
_entity.type
_entity.pdbx_description
1 polymer ?
#
loop_
_entity_poly.entity_id
_entity_poly.type
_entity_poly.pdbx_seq_one_letter_code
_entity_poly.pdbx_strand_id
1 'polypeptide(L)'
;MQKIKKFTLSLLWLPVILHSYEAKIEVSAYGRELKVIANYRFESDSVTLTLPQRARIQLVQGSNQQIVPLYQNGNVLTFSKLGEMGRQINITYVIPVVADEFFLEDWLPVSSESGRITVSTVAPQGYRFLIFPYERRMESGYILNPEDKPRIVFGRYSVTDDSRNQRVITIASHLKLQIDTSTVFEMLNTLEKLLFPLQVQSIDLITLPAWQGQVFRTSNRIVAILGNTTPDAVKTTLATMYFAPISNVLWRQALIDYYKRTIADDGKPQNDEGFRLHVPSESYYRKILKDGFPSPERVFVDINGMEKNYLLLQFGFFTINEARFHSAVRELLKNPTSQNWDFSPLFEGTNETQNKIVQWLVEKYLPTPSSSPDISIKHPFVYRNFTEVEVSVWIDGKLTPLEWNGNRSFPLSNESGEVNLDPARWIPQWNYANDLWIPPAEKPVWDQIFTVAQNHKLTPTDTTREILYARRFDAPAGNKWNIPAGNPVYVIISRVYTTHQNRMVVAFKELIITVNENKANIVAYRLRL
;
A
#
# COMPACT_ATOMS: atom_id res chain seq x y z
N MET A 1 32.61 27.97 54.26
CA MET A 1 31.37 27.91 53.45
C MET A 1 31.58 26.94 52.29
N GLN A 2 31.16 25.69 52.44
CA GLN A 2 31.03 24.72 51.35
C GLN A 2 29.55 24.31 51.31
N LYS A 3 28.85 24.65 50.22
CA LYS A 3 27.46 24.26 50.00
C LYS A 3 27.46 22.89 49.32
N ILE A 4 27.13 21.85 50.09
CA ILE A 4 26.76 20.53 49.56
C ILE A 4 25.46 20.73 48.77
N LYS A 5 25.52 20.59 47.44
CA LYS A 5 24.32 20.52 46.61
C LYS A 5 23.63 19.19 46.92
N LYS A 6 22.47 19.26 47.55
CA LYS A 6 21.56 18.12 47.71
C LYS A 6 21.21 17.59 46.32
N PHE A 7 21.66 16.38 46.02
CA PHE A 7 21.15 15.57 44.91
C PHE A 7 19.76 15.11 45.35
N THR A 8 18.71 15.82 44.93
CA THR A 8 17.35 15.33 45.05
C THR A 8 17.22 14.18 44.05
N LEU A 9 17.32 12.96 44.57
CA LEU A 9 16.99 11.74 43.84
C LEU A 9 15.47 11.76 43.61
N SER A 10 15.04 12.35 42.50
CA SER A 10 13.67 12.17 42.01
C SER A 10 13.53 10.71 41.60
N LEU A 11 13.06 9.87 42.55
CA LEU A 11 12.44 8.60 42.22
C LEU A 11 11.29 8.92 41.27
N LEU A 12 11.56 8.74 39.97
CA LEU A 12 10.57 8.62 38.93
C LEU A 12 9.51 7.64 39.43
N TRP A 13 8.27 8.11 39.42
CA TRP A 13 7.08 7.27 39.39
C TRP A 13 7.15 6.41 38.13
N LEU A 14 7.96 5.36 38.16
CA LEU A 14 7.81 4.26 37.23
C LEU A 14 6.43 3.67 37.53
N PRO A 15 5.49 3.64 36.57
CA PRO A 15 4.30 2.84 36.74
C PRO A 15 4.78 1.38 36.86
N VAL A 16 4.90 0.89 38.09
CA VAL A 16 4.99 -0.53 38.34
C VAL A 16 3.61 -1.05 37.96
N ILE A 17 3.50 -1.58 36.76
CA ILE A 17 2.34 -2.39 36.38
C ILE A 17 2.41 -3.61 37.30
N LEU A 18 1.71 -3.53 38.44
CA LEU A 18 1.45 -4.67 39.31
C LEU A 18 0.52 -5.58 38.52
N HIS A 19 1.04 -6.73 38.11
CA HIS A 19 0.28 -7.74 37.40
C HIS A 19 -0.47 -8.56 38.44
N SER A 20 -1.79 -8.59 38.39
CA SER A 20 -2.63 -9.32 39.35
C SER A 20 -2.53 -10.84 39.19
N TYR A 21 -1.95 -11.31 38.07
CA TYR A 21 -1.58 -12.72 37.91
C TYR A 21 -0.36 -12.95 37.00
N GLU A 22 0.27 -14.09 37.21
CA GLU A 22 1.28 -14.68 36.31
C GLU A 22 0.82 -16.07 35.86
N ALA A 23 0.99 -16.39 34.58
CA ALA A 23 0.71 -17.72 34.05
C ALA A 23 1.92 -18.32 33.34
N LYS A 24 2.17 -19.61 33.58
CA LYS A 24 3.10 -20.44 32.80
C LYS A 24 2.30 -21.47 32.02
N ILE A 25 2.34 -21.35 30.71
CA ILE A 25 1.57 -22.17 29.80
C ILE A 25 2.51 -23.03 28.96
N GLU A 26 2.20 -24.31 28.84
CA GLU A 26 2.81 -25.19 27.86
C GLU A 26 1.78 -25.52 26.78
N VAL A 27 2.23 -25.44 25.53
CA VAL A 27 1.40 -25.70 24.35
C VAL A 27 2.06 -26.80 23.53
N SER A 28 1.28 -27.83 23.20
CA SER A 28 1.71 -28.94 22.35
C SER A 28 0.63 -29.30 21.33
N ALA A 29 1.04 -29.80 20.17
CA ALA A 29 0.13 -30.32 19.16
C ALA A 29 0.26 -31.85 19.10
N TYR A 30 -0.87 -32.55 19.20
CA TYR A 30 -0.93 -34.01 19.07
C TYR A 30 -2.09 -34.39 18.15
N GLY A 31 -1.76 -34.77 16.91
CA GLY A 31 -2.78 -34.99 15.87
C GLY A 31 -3.59 -33.72 15.62
N ARG A 32 -4.91 -33.85 15.59
CA ARG A 32 -5.87 -32.75 15.34
C ARG A 32 -6.31 -32.03 16.61
N GLU A 33 -5.41 -31.91 17.58
CA GLU A 33 -5.70 -31.24 18.86
C GLU A 33 -4.52 -30.36 19.30
N LEU A 34 -4.86 -29.17 19.78
CA LEU A 34 -3.95 -28.31 20.53
C LEU A 34 -4.16 -28.59 22.01
N LYS A 35 -3.16 -29.16 22.69
CA LYS A 35 -3.17 -29.35 24.14
C LYS A 35 -2.52 -28.15 24.82
N VAL A 36 -3.20 -27.60 25.81
CA VAL A 36 -2.73 -26.48 26.61
C VAL A 36 -2.74 -26.85 28.09
N ILE A 37 -1.60 -26.67 28.75
CA ILE A 37 -1.43 -26.84 30.20
C ILE A 37 -1.08 -25.47 30.76
N ALA A 38 -2.00 -24.85 31.48
CA ALA A 38 -1.85 -23.51 32.03
C ALA A 38 -1.77 -23.55 33.55
N ASN A 39 -0.66 -23.05 34.10
CA ASN A 39 -0.44 -22.92 35.53
C ASN A 39 -0.49 -21.45 35.90
N TYR A 40 -1.56 -21.03 36.58
CA TYR A 40 -1.80 -19.66 37.00
C TYR A 40 -1.41 -19.46 38.47
N ARG A 41 -0.90 -18.27 38.76
CA ARG A 41 -0.72 -17.74 40.11
C ARG A 41 -1.42 -16.39 40.17
N PHE A 42 -2.43 -16.28 41.04
CA PHE A 42 -3.23 -15.07 41.22
C PHE A 42 -2.83 -14.33 42.50
N GLU A 43 -3.09 -13.03 42.55
CA GLU A 43 -3.01 -12.25 43.78
C GLU A 43 -4.37 -12.16 44.49
N SER A 44 -5.46 -12.17 43.72
CA SER A 44 -6.82 -12.07 44.24
C SER A 44 -7.36 -13.38 44.82
N ASP A 45 -8.31 -13.26 45.75
CA ASP A 45 -9.00 -14.42 46.34
C ASP A 45 -10.14 -14.96 45.47
N SER A 46 -10.55 -14.23 44.44
CA SER A 46 -11.57 -14.63 43.47
C SER A 46 -11.20 -14.15 42.07
N VAL A 47 -11.31 -15.02 41.07
CA VAL A 47 -11.00 -14.67 39.67
C VAL A 47 -11.94 -15.41 38.72
N THR A 48 -12.22 -14.79 37.57
CA THR A 48 -12.96 -15.43 36.49
C THR A 48 -12.05 -15.65 35.29
N LEU A 49 -12.01 -16.87 34.78
CA LEU A 49 -11.35 -17.24 33.53
C LEU A 49 -12.40 -17.64 32.49
N THR A 50 -12.34 -17.04 31.31
CA THR A 50 -13.14 -17.45 30.15
C THR A 50 -12.27 -18.31 29.24
N LEU A 51 -12.60 -19.59 29.13
CA LEU A 51 -11.92 -20.51 28.23
C LEU A 51 -12.34 -20.28 26.76
N PRO A 52 -11.50 -20.63 25.79
CA PRO A 52 -11.88 -20.65 24.38
C PRO A 52 -13.13 -21.49 24.15
N GLN A 53 -14.04 -21.07 23.26
CA GLN A 53 -15.35 -21.74 23.10
C GLN A 53 -15.26 -23.23 22.75
N ARG A 54 -14.20 -23.64 22.06
CA ARG A 54 -13.97 -25.03 21.63
C ARG A 54 -13.15 -25.85 22.62
N ALA A 55 -12.72 -25.26 23.74
CA ALA A 55 -11.89 -25.94 24.71
C ALA A 55 -12.67 -27.05 25.42
N ARG A 56 -12.07 -28.24 25.46
CA ARG A 56 -12.52 -29.37 26.28
C ARG A 56 -11.58 -29.49 27.46
N ILE A 57 -12.09 -29.19 28.65
CA ILE A 57 -11.34 -29.29 29.91
C ILE A 57 -11.02 -30.77 30.17
N GLN A 58 -9.77 -31.06 30.47
CA GLN A 58 -9.31 -32.38 30.93
C GLN A 58 -9.11 -32.41 32.45
N LEU A 59 -8.57 -31.32 33.02
CA LEU A 59 -8.26 -31.25 34.44
C LEU A 59 -8.26 -29.79 34.94
N VAL A 60 -8.76 -29.58 36.15
CA VAL A 60 -8.61 -28.34 36.93
C VAL A 60 -8.22 -28.73 38.35
N GLN A 61 -7.11 -28.18 38.85
CA GLN A 61 -6.58 -28.49 40.19
C GLN A 61 -5.83 -27.31 40.79
N GLY A 62 -5.70 -27.30 42.12
CA GLY A 62 -4.99 -26.27 42.87
C GLY A 62 -3.53 -26.64 43.11
N SER A 63 -2.88 -25.92 44.03
CA SER A 63 -1.58 -26.33 44.55
C SER A 63 -1.66 -27.74 45.16
N ASN A 64 -0.60 -28.55 45.00
CA ASN A 64 -0.52 -29.92 45.53
C ASN A 64 -1.69 -30.85 45.15
N GLN A 65 -2.26 -30.71 43.96
CA GLN A 65 -3.38 -31.53 43.45
C GLN A 65 -4.69 -31.41 44.26
N GLN A 66 -4.86 -30.32 45.02
CA GLN A 66 -6.09 -30.07 45.77
C GLN A 66 -7.27 -29.78 44.82
N ILE A 67 -8.47 -30.21 45.21
CA ILE A 67 -9.70 -29.87 44.51
C ILE A 67 -10.01 -28.39 44.76
N VAL A 68 -10.14 -27.61 43.69
CA VAL A 68 -10.48 -26.18 43.77
C VAL A 68 -11.98 -26.01 43.61
N PRO A 69 -12.66 -25.34 44.56
CA PRO A 69 -14.05 -24.92 44.41
C PRO A 69 -14.17 -24.00 43.20
N LEU A 70 -14.88 -24.47 42.18
CA LEU A 70 -15.14 -23.73 40.96
C LEU A 70 -16.63 -23.70 40.67
N TYR A 71 -17.10 -22.57 40.19
CA TYR A 71 -18.40 -22.44 39.55
C TYR A 71 -18.17 -22.36 38.04
N GLN A 72 -18.83 -23.23 37.28
CA GLN A 72 -18.73 -23.25 35.83
C GLN A 72 -20.08 -22.87 35.21
N ASN A 73 -20.06 -21.87 34.33
CA ASN A 73 -21.19 -21.50 33.49
C ASN A 73 -20.73 -21.46 32.02
N GLY A 74 -21.03 -22.53 31.27
CA GLY A 74 -20.52 -22.71 29.92
C GLY A 74 -18.99 -22.80 29.89
N ASN A 75 -18.34 -21.88 29.18
CA ASN A 75 -16.88 -21.75 29.09
C ASN A 75 -16.28 -20.79 30.15
N VAL A 76 -17.09 -20.23 31.04
CA VAL A 76 -16.65 -19.33 32.11
C VAL A 76 -16.43 -20.13 33.39
N LEU A 77 -15.24 -20.01 33.97
CA LEU A 77 -14.82 -20.62 35.23
C LEU A 77 -14.59 -19.53 36.27
N THR A 78 -15.35 -19.56 37.36
CA THR A 78 -15.15 -18.65 38.49
C THR A 78 -14.59 -19.43 39.67
N PHE A 79 -13.41 -18.98 40.12
CA PHE A 79 -12.73 -19.53 41.28
C PHE A 79 -12.87 -18.58 42.45
N SER A 80 -13.05 -19.14 43.64
CA SER A 80 -13.18 -18.38 44.89
C SER A 80 -12.34 -19.01 45.99
N LYS A 81 -12.04 -18.23 47.04
CA LYS A 81 -11.22 -18.64 48.18
C LYS A 81 -9.79 -19.06 47.79
N LEU A 82 -9.22 -18.44 46.76
CA LEU A 82 -7.88 -18.78 46.27
C LEU A 82 -6.78 -18.57 47.32
N GLY A 83 -6.93 -17.59 48.21
CA GLY A 83 -6.04 -17.39 49.36
C GLY A 83 -5.90 -18.61 50.27
N GLU A 84 -6.98 -19.39 50.44
CA GLU A 84 -6.98 -20.63 51.25
C GLU A 84 -6.26 -21.80 50.54
N MET A 85 -5.98 -21.67 49.23
CA MET A 85 -5.50 -22.75 48.35
C MET A 85 -4.13 -22.45 47.72
N GLY A 86 -3.41 -21.51 48.30
CA GLY A 86 -2.08 -21.10 47.85
C GLY A 86 -2.09 -20.27 46.55
N ARG A 87 -3.27 -19.79 46.13
CA ARG A 87 -3.50 -18.92 44.95
C ARG A 87 -2.95 -19.45 43.62
N GLN A 88 -2.88 -20.77 43.49
CA GLN A 88 -2.42 -21.44 42.28
C GLN A 88 -3.52 -22.30 41.68
N ILE A 89 -3.65 -22.25 40.35
CA ILE A 89 -4.63 -23.02 39.59
C ILE A 89 -3.94 -23.60 38.36
N ASN A 90 -4.05 -24.91 38.18
CA ASN A 90 -3.56 -25.62 37.01
C ASN A 90 -4.76 -26.12 36.19
N ILE A 91 -4.82 -25.71 34.93
CA ILE A 91 -5.89 -26.07 33.99
C ILE A 91 -5.24 -26.79 32.81
N THR A 92 -5.70 -28.00 32.52
CA THR A 92 -5.36 -28.72 31.29
C THR A 92 -6.59 -28.81 30.42
N TYR A 93 -6.47 -28.41 29.16
CA TYR A 93 -7.55 -28.50 28.18
C TYR A 93 -7.01 -28.77 26.78
N VAL A 94 -7.90 -29.23 25.91
CA VAL A 94 -7.60 -29.45 24.49
C VAL A 94 -8.54 -28.65 23.61
N ILE A 95 -8.03 -28.09 22.52
CA ILE A 95 -8.83 -27.44 21.48
C ILE A 95 -8.79 -28.34 20.24
N PRO A 96 -9.92 -28.92 19.82
CA PRO A 96 -10.00 -29.62 18.55
C PRO A 96 -9.72 -28.68 17.38
N VAL A 97 -8.87 -29.12 16.46
CA VAL A 97 -8.59 -28.43 15.19
C VAL A 97 -9.00 -29.31 14.02
N VAL A 98 -9.22 -28.70 12.85
CA VAL A 98 -9.75 -29.41 11.67
C VAL A 98 -8.64 -29.99 10.78
N ALA A 99 -7.40 -29.59 11.00
CA ALA A 99 -6.25 -29.96 10.18
C ALA A 99 -4.99 -30.10 11.05
N ASP A 100 -3.99 -30.82 10.51
CA ASP A 100 -2.70 -31.04 11.18
C ASP A 100 -1.84 -29.77 11.23
N GLU A 101 -2.13 -28.80 10.37
CA GLU A 101 -1.64 -27.43 10.44
C GLU A 101 -2.83 -26.50 10.66
N PHE A 102 -2.67 -25.49 11.50
CA PHE A 102 -3.79 -24.64 11.88
C PHE A 102 -3.37 -23.24 12.29
N PHE A 103 -4.37 -22.37 12.29
CA PHE A 103 -4.32 -21.03 12.86
C PHE A 103 -5.50 -20.88 13.81
N LEU A 104 -5.24 -20.35 15.00
CA LEU A 104 -6.26 -20.08 16.01
C LEU A 104 -6.12 -18.65 16.53
N GLU A 105 -7.22 -17.91 16.46
CA GLU A 105 -7.32 -16.57 17.06
C GLU A 105 -7.64 -16.63 18.56
N ASP A 106 -8.39 -17.65 18.97
CA ASP A 106 -8.83 -17.88 20.33
C ASP A 106 -8.34 -19.25 20.80
N TRP A 107 -7.33 -19.23 21.68
CA TRP A 107 -6.72 -20.44 22.22
C TRP A 107 -6.26 -20.31 23.69
N LEU A 108 -6.24 -19.08 24.20
CA LEU A 108 -5.68 -18.69 25.49
C LEU A 108 -6.84 -18.20 26.37
N PRO A 109 -6.95 -18.62 27.64
CA PRO A 109 -8.05 -18.19 28.50
C PRO A 109 -7.94 -16.71 28.82
N VAL A 110 -9.08 -16.00 28.78
CA VAL A 110 -9.16 -14.58 29.14
C VAL A 110 -9.47 -14.46 30.62
N SER A 111 -8.57 -13.83 31.37
CA SER A 111 -8.78 -13.52 32.78
C SER A 111 -9.59 -12.23 32.97
N SER A 112 -10.38 -12.17 34.04
CA SER A 112 -11.03 -10.93 34.52
C SER A 112 -10.04 -9.89 35.05
N GLU A 113 -8.77 -10.26 35.19
CA GLU A 113 -7.69 -9.43 35.72
C GLU A 113 -6.57 -9.28 34.70
N SER A 114 -5.78 -8.22 34.81
CA SER A 114 -4.58 -8.04 34.02
C SER A 114 -3.43 -8.90 34.56
N GLY A 115 -2.59 -9.40 33.66
CA GLY A 115 -1.48 -10.26 34.05
C GLY A 115 -0.55 -10.58 32.92
N ARG A 116 0.43 -11.44 33.21
CA ARG A 116 1.50 -11.79 32.26
C ARG A 116 1.56 -13.27 32.00
N ILE A 117 1.74 -13.65 30.75
CA ILE A 117 1.76 -15.06 30.34
C ILE A 117 3.11 -15.41 29.72
N THR A 118 3.73 -16.46 30.26
CA THR A 118 4.90 -17.10 29.65
C THR A 118 4.45 -18.41 29.02
N VAL A 119 4.71 -18.57 27.73
CA VAL A 119 4.34 -19.75 26.95
C VAL A 119 5.58 -20.51 26.53
N SER A 120 5.59 -21.81 26.75
CA SER A 120 6.56 -22.75 26.18
C SER A 120 5.86 -23.60 25.13
N THR A 121 6.55 -23.90 24.03
CA THR A 121 5.96 -24.64 22.91
C THR A 121 6.72 -25.94 22.66
N VAL A 122 5.97 -27.03 22.44
CA VAL A 122 6.51 -28.36 22.15
C VAL A 122 5.96 -28.82 20.81
N ALA A 123 6.79 -28.77 19.77
CA ALA A 123 6.43 -29.15 18.41
C ALA A 123 7.18 -30.41 17.95
N PRO A 124 6.54 -31.29 17.16
CA PRO A 124 7.23 -32.36 16.45
C PRO A 124 8.33 -31.83 15.51
N GLN A 125 9.28 -32.69 15.16
CA GLN A 125 10.37 -32.33 14.25
C GLN A 125 9.83 -31.76 12.91
N GLY A 126 10.34 -30.60 12.50
CA GLY A 126 9.94 -29.92 11.27
C GLY A 126 8.69 -29.04 11.39
N TYR A 127 7.95 -29.11 12.50
CA TYR A 127 6.84 -28.22 12.81
C TYR A 127 7.26 -27.11 13.77
N ARG A 128 6.55 -25.99 13.72
CA ARG A 128 6.78 -24.85 14.61
C ARG A 128 5.47 -24.23 15.06
N PHE A 129 5.49 -23.66 16.26
CA PHE A 129 4.50 -22.70 16.72
C PHE A 129 5.01 -21.28 16.49
N LEU A 130 4.17 -20.44 15.90
CA LEU A 130 4.37 -19.00 15.82
C LEU A 130 3.24 -18.32 16.58
N ILE A 131 3.57 -17.55 17.61
CA ILE A 131 2.58 -16.83 18.43
C ILE A 131 2.77 -15.33 18.23
N PHE A 132 1.68 -14.60 17.98
CA PHE A 132 1.72 -13.14 17.80
C PHE A 132 0.38 -12.44 18.12
N PRO A 133 0.37 -11.17 18.56
CA PRO A 133 1.55 -10.41 18.99
C PRO A 133 2.16 -11.02 20.27
N TYR A 134 3.42 -10.67 20.52
CA TYR A 134 4.17 -11.15 21.67
C TYR A 134 5.18 -10.09 22.12
N GLU A 135 5.41 -9.99 23.43
CA GLU A 135 6.38 -9.04 24.02
C GLU A 135 7.81 -9.47 23.71
N ARG A 136 8.12 -10.73 23.99
CA ARG A 136 9.48 -11.28 23.88
C ARG A 136 9.48 -12.72 23.41
N ARG A 137 10.35 -13.05 22.46
CA ARG A 137 10.64 -14.44 22.07
C ARG A 137 11.74 -14.98 22.98
N MET A 138 11.55 -16.20 23.46
CA MET A 138 12.52 -16.98 24.21
C MET A 138 12.95 -18.18 23.35
N GLU A 139 14.01 -18.86 23.77
CA GLU A 139 14.50 -20.05 23.07
C GLU A 139 13.43 -21.14 22.94
N SER A 140 12.63 -21.34 23.98
CA SER A 140 11.58 -22.37 24.05
C SER A 140 10.15 -21.82 23.92
N GLY A 141 9.95 -20.54 23.61
CA GLY A 141 8.61 -19.97 23.49
C GLY A 141 8.50 -18.45 23.53
N TYR A 142 7.51 -17.93 24.24
CA TYR A 142 7.07 -16.53 24.14
C TYR A 142 6.64 -15.95 25.49
N ILE A 143 6.80 -14.65 25.65
CA ILE A 143 6.15 -13.87 26.70
C ILE A 143 5.09 -13.00 26.04
N LEU A 144 3.87 -13.04 26.56
CA LEU A 144 2.67 -12.45 25.97
C LEU A 144 1.99 -11.50 26.95
N ASN A 145 1.41 -10.43 26.40
CA ASN A 145 0.35 -9.68 27.05
C ASN A 145 -1.00 -10.29 26.59
N PRO A 146 -1.81 -10.85 27.51
CA PRO A 146 -3.11 -11.45 27.18
C PRO A 146 -4.11 -10.44 26.60
N GLU A 147 -3.97 -9.15 26.91
CA GLU A 147 -4.87 -8.09 26.42
C GLU A 147 -4.74 -7.87 24.91
N ASP A 148 -3.58 -8.20 24.33
CA ASP A 148 -3.31 -8.06 22.90
C ASP A 148 -3.95 -9.17 22.03
N LYS A 149 -4.66 -10.11 22.66
CA LYS A 149 -5.32 -11.28 22.02
C LYS A 149 -4.34 -12.05 21.14
N PRO A 150 -3.35 -12.73 21.74
CA PRO A 150 -2.34 -13.49 21.01
C PRO A 150 -2.97 -14.61 20.19
N ARG A 151 -2.54 -14.74 18.94
CA ARG A 151 -2.94 -15.74 17.97
C ARG A 151 -1.81 -16.76 17.83
N ILE A 152 -2.16 -17.98 17.44
CA ILE A 152 -1.20 -19.06 17.27
C ILE A 152 -1.32 -19.69 15.89
N VAL A 153 -0.18 -19.90 15.24
CA VAL A 153 -0.04 -20.67 14.01
C VAL A 153 0.79 -21.91 14.34
N PHE A 154 0.36 -23.06 13.85
CA PHE A 154 1.10 -24.32 13.89
C PHE A 154 1.22 -24.89 12.49
N GLY A 155 2.44 -25.21 12.07
CA GLY A 155 2.70 -25.83 10.78
C GLY A 155 4.18 -25.94 10.44
N ARG A 156 4.48 -26.36 9.21
CA ARG A 156 5.85 -26.46 8.70
C ARG A 156 6.34 -25.10 8.20
N TYR A 157 6.96 -24.35 9.09
CA TYR A 157 7.57 -23.06 8.74
C TYR A 157 9.10 -23.18 8.71
N SER A 158 9.67 -22.80 7.57
CA SER A 158 11.07 -22.38 7.50
C SER A 158 11.19 -21.00 8.13
N VAL A 159 12.25 -20.79 8.92
CA VAL A 159 12.52 -19.50 9.55
C VAL A 159 13.89 -19.07 9.04
N THR A 160 13.92 -17.91 8.39
CA THR A 160 15.16 -17.25 7.98
C THR A 160 15.25 -15.95 8.76
N ASP A 161 16.32 -15.77 9.51
CA ASP A 161 16.61 -14.55 10.25
C ASP A 161 17.89 -13.91 9.73
N ASP A 162 17.90 -12.59 9.74
CA ASP A 162 19.08 -11.80 9.43
C ASP A 162 19.05 -10.52 10.26
N SER A 163 20.22 -9.94 10.53
CA SER A 163 20.37 -8.80 11.43
C SER A 163 21.27 -7.73 10.83
N ARG A 164 20.79 -6.49 10.87
CA ARG A 164 21.52 -5.32 10.34
C ARG A 164 21.24 -4.10 11.22
N ASN A 165 22.28 -3.34 11.57
CA ASN A 165 22.18 -2.15 12.42
C ASN A 165 21.39 -2.38 13.72
N GLN A 166 21.67 -3.49 14.43
CA GLN A 166 20.99 -3.89 15.68
C GLN A 166 19.49 -4.20 15.53
N ARG A 167 18.95 -4.23 14.31
CA ARG A 167 17.59 -4.68 14.02
C ARG A 167 17.59 -6.08 13.42
N VAL A 168 16.69 -6.93 13.88
CA VAL A 168 16.50 -8.30 13.38
C VAL A 168 15.27 -8.35 12.47
N ILE A 169 15.39 -8.96 11.29
CA ILE A 169 14.24 -9.33 10.45
C ILE A 169 14.13 -10.85 10.46
N THR A 170 12.98 -11.35 10.88
CA THR A 170 12.64 -12.78 10.81
C THR A 170 11.61 -12.99 9.71
N ILE A 171 11.84 -13.91 8.78
CA ILE A 171 10.83 -14.36 7.84
C ILE A 171 10.47 -15.81 8.14
N ALA A 172 9.24 -16.03 8.59
CA ALA A 172 8.69 -17.37 8.80
C ALA A 172 7.78 -17.71 7.61
N SER A 173 8.16 -18.70 6.81
CA SER A 173 7.37 -19.12 5.66
C SER A 173 7.20 -20.63 5.50
N HIS A 174 5.98 -21.02 5.11
CA HIS A 174 5.65 -22.38 4.65
C HIS A 174 5.92 -22.56 3.13
N LEU A 175 6.28 -21.48 2.42
CA LEU A 175 6.66 -21.49 1.01
C LEU A 175 8.16 -21.21 0.86
N LYS A 176 8.71 -21.62 -0.28
CA LYS A 176 10.06 -21.19 -0.66
C LYS A 176 10.06 -19.66 -0.84
N LEU A 177 11.01 -18.99 -0.20
CA LEU A 177 11.23 -17.56 -0.39
C LEU A 177 11.63 -17.29 -1.85
N GLN A 178 10.99 -16.30 -2.48
CA GLN A 178 11.38 -15.82 -3.81
C GLN A 178 12.23 -14.54 -3.72
N ILE A 179 12.58 -14.14 -2.50
CA ILE A 179 13.35 -12.95 -2.18
C ILE A 179 14.26 -13.23 -0.99
N ASP A 180 15.49 -12.75 -1.05
CA ASP A 180 16.46 -12.89 0.03
C ASP A 180 16.20 -11.88 1.15
N THR A 181 16.51 -12.24 2.39
CA THR A 181 16.35 -11.37 3.58
C THR A 181 17.15 -10.08 3.46
N SER A 182 18.33 -10.12 2.82
CA SER A 182 19.15 -8.94 2.55
C SER A 182 18.44 -7.93 1.64
N THR A 183 17.72 -8.41 0.63
CA THR A 183 16.89 -7.57 -0.25
C THR A 183 15.74 -6.94 0.53
N VAL A 184 15.12 -7.67 1.46
CA VAL A 184 14.08 -7.11 2.35
C VAL A 184 14.65 -5.97 3.22
N PHE A 185 15.89 -6.10 3.72
CA PHE A 185 16.57 -5.00 4.41
C PHE A 185 16.81 -3.80 3.50
N GLU A 186 17.24 -3.99 2.26
CA GLU A 186 17.44 -2.89 1.31
C GLU A 186 16.10 -2.20 0.99
N MET A 187 15.02 -2.96 0.76
CA MET A 187 13.68 -2.42 0.56
C MET A 187 13.24 -1.56 1.75
N LEU A 188 13.44 -2.04 2.97
CA LEU A 188 13.12 -1.29 4.19
C LEU A 188 13.98 -0.03 4.30
N ASN A 189 15.28 -0.12 4.06
CA ASN A 189 16.21 1.02 4.10
C ASN A 189 15.81 2.12 3.08
N THR A 190 15.35 1.73 1.90
CA THR A 190 14.82 2.65 0.90
C THR A 190 13.59 3.40 1.41
N LEU A 191 12.64 2.71 2.05
CA LEU A 191 11.50 3.38 2.71
C LEU A 191 11.93 4.28 3.86
N GLU A 192 12.88 3.84 4.69
CA GLU A 192 13.36 4.59 5.85
C GLU A 192 14.01 5.92 5.47
N LYS A 193 14.68 5.98 4.31
CA LYS A 193 15.25 7.22 3.75
C LYS A 193 14.19 8.23 3.31
N LEU A 194 13.05 7.75 2.79
CA LEU A 194 11.94 8.61 2.37
C LEU A 194 11.07 9.04 3.55
N LEU A 195 10.84 8.11 4.48
CA LEU A 195 10.03 8.30 5.68
C LEU A 195 10.95 8.49 6.89
N PHE A 196 10.97 7.53 7.80
CA PHE A 196 11.84 7.53 8.96
C PHE A 196 12.14 6.09 9.40
N PRO A 197 13.22 5.87 10.15
CA PRO A 197 13.52 4.55 10.69
C PRO A 197 12.44 4.08 11.66
N LEU A 198 11.94 2.85 11.47
CA LEU A 198 11.00 2.25 12.42
C LEU A 198 11.74 2.02 13.75
N GLN A 199 11.24 2.61 14.84
CA GLN A 199 11.86 2.53 16.16
C GLN A 199 11.54 1.19 16.86
N VAL A 200 11.95 0.09 16.23
CA VAL A 200 11.75 -1.29 16.72
C VAL A 200 13.03 -2.10 16.59
N GLN A 201 13.22 -3.04 17.50
CA GLN A 201 14.38 -3.94 17.54
C GLN A 201 14.21 -5.15 16.61
N SER A 202 12.96 -5.56 16.34
CA SER A 202 12.69 -6.70 15.46
C SER A 202 11.44 -6.53 14.62
N ILE A 203 11.48 -7.07 13.40
CA ILE A 203 10.35 -7.18 12.49
C ILE A 203 10.19 -8.64 12.09
N ASP A 204 9.02 -9.22 12.36
CA ASP A 204 8.70 -10.58 11.93
C ASP A 204 7.70 -10.54 10.78
N LEU A 205 8.05 -11.18 9.67
CA LEU A 205 7.19 -11.39 8.51
C LEU A 205 6.72 -12.86 8.52
N ILE A 206 5.42 -13.08 8.65
CA ILE A 206 4.83 -14.42 8.69
C ILE A 206 3.99 -14.64 7.45
N THR A 207 4.28 -15.67 6.64
CA THR A 207 3.43 -15.95 5.47
C THR A 207 2.14 -16.65 5.87
N LEU A 208 1.02 -15.93 5.78
CA LEU A 208 -0.32 -16.43 6.08
C LEU A 208 -1.35 -15.76 5.14
N PRO A 209 -1.71 -16.39 4.01
CA PRO A 209 -2.53 -15.77 2.96
C PRO A 209 -3.87 -15.21 3.45
N ALA A 210 -4.53 -15.93 4.36
CA ALA A 210 -5.85 -15.54 4.88
C ALA A 210 -5.85 -14.22 5.67
N TRP A 211 -4.68 -13.76 6.11
CA TRP A 211 -4.51 -12.57 6.96
C TRP A 211 -3.55 -11.55 6.33
N GLN A 212 -3.35 -11.61 5.01
CA GLN A 212 -2.44 -10.71 4.30
C GLN A 212 -2.70 -9.23 4.66
N GLY A 213 -1.62 -8.49 4.94
CA GLY A 213 -1.67 -7.05 5.20
C GLY A 213 -2.00 -6.68 6.65
N GLN A 214 -2.20 -7.65 7.55
CA GLN A 214 -2.36 -7.39 8.97
C GLN A 214 -1.00 -7.05 9.61
N VAL A 215 -1.00 -6.04 10.49
CA VAL A 215 0.21 -5.57 11.18
C VAL A 215 -0.08 -5.41 12.66
N PHE A 216 0.74 -6.05 13.50
CA PHE A 216 0.67 -5.96 14.94
C PHE A 216 1.94 -5.26 15.45
N ARG A 217 1.77 -4.26 16.32
CA ARG A 217 2.87 -3.45 16.83
C ARG A 217 2.91 -3.52 18.35
N THR A 218 4.12 -3.67 18.87
CA THR A 218 4.46 -3.47 20.29
C THR A 218 5.55 -2.40 20.36
N SER A 219 5.96 -1.98 21.55
CA SER A 219 6.99 -0.94 21.72
C SER A 219 8.32 -1.26 21.04
N ASN A 220 8.70 -2.54 20.95
CA ASN A 220 10.01 -2.95 20.43
C ASN A 220 9.94 -3.89 19.21
N ARG A 221 8.74 -4.24 18.72
CA ARG A 221 8.57 -5.22 17.64
C ARG A 221 7.38 -4.90 16.75
N ILE A 222 7.51 -5.24 15.46
CA ILE A 222 6.40 -5.32 14.52
C ILE A 222 6.28 -6.77 14.02
N VAL A 223 5.06 -7.29 14.00
CA VAL A 223 4.73 -8.55 13.31
C VAL A 223 3.81 -8.19 12.16
N ALA A 224 4.22 -8.49 10.93
CA ALA A 224 3.44 -8.22 9.74
C ALA A 224 3.12 -9.52 8.98
N ILE A 225 1.87 -9.65 8.55
CA ILE A 225 1.40 -10.82 7.83
C ILE A 225 1.60 -10.63 6.33
N LEU A 226 2.43 -11.51 5.78
CA LEU A 226 2.83 -11.54 4.39
C LEU A 226 1.92 -12.51 3.62
N GLY A 227 1.34 -12.08 2.50
CA GLY A 227 0.41 -12.92 1.75
C GLY A 227 1.10 -14.05 0.97
N ASN A 228 2.28 -13.76 0.41
CA ASN A 228 3.09 -14.70 -0.34
C ASN A 228 4.57 -14.26 -0.32
N THR A 229 5.47 -14.99 -0.96
CA THR A 229 6.92 -14.71 -0.90
C THR A 229 7.48 -13.85 -2.04
N THR A 230 6.63 -13.19 -2.84
CA THR A 230 7.09 -12.37 -3.97
C THR A 230 7.63 -11.01 -3.52
N PRO A 231 8.52 -10.37 -4.30
CA PRO A 231 8.98 -9.00 -4.04
C PRO A 231 7.83 -8.00 -3.85
N ASP A 232 6.79 -8.07 -4.68
CA ASP A 232 5.64 -7.17 -4.61
C ASP A 232 4.83 -7.32 -3.30
N ALA A 233 4.62 -8.54 -2.83
CA ALA A 233 3.96 -8.77 -1.54
C ALA A 233 4.80 -8.25 -0.38
N VAL A 234 6.12 -8.42 -0.44
CA VAL A 234 7.03 -7.85 0.57
C VAL A 234 6.97 -6.33 0.55
N LYS A 235 7.10 -5.68 -0.60
CA LYS A 235 7.00 -4.21 -0.73
C LYS A 235 5.68 -3.70 -0.17
N THR A 236 4.57 -4.36 -0.52
CA THR A 236 3.24 -4.05 0.02
C THR A 236 3.23 -4.16 1.54
N THR A 237 3.68 -5.28 2.10
CA THR A 237 3.72 -5.49 3.56
C THR A 237 4.62 -4.48 4.27
N LEU A 238 5.78 -4.14 3.70
CA LEU A 238 6.69 -3.13 4.26
C LEU A 238 6.03 -1.74 4.30
N ALA A 239 5.39 -1.33 3.20
CA ALA A 239 4.64 -0.08 3.18
C ALA A 239 3.46 -0.11 4.16
N THR A 240 2.70 -1.21 4.22
CA THR A 240 1.60 -1.40 5.17
C THR A 240 2.07 -1.27 6.62
N MET A 241 3.28 -1.69 6.96
CA MET A 241 3.80 -1.47 8.31
C MET A 241 3.73 0.00 8.68
N TYR A 242 4.18 0.93 7.84
CA TYR A 242 4.15 2.37 8.11
C TYR A 242 2.73 2.93 8.24
N PHE A 243 1.84 2.54 7.32
CA PHE A 243 0.54 3.18 7.17
C PHE A 243 -0.60 2.46 7.88
N ALA A 244 -0.38 1.27 8.46
CA ALA A 244 -1.37 0.54 9.25
C ALA A 244 -2.07 1.39 10.33
N PRO A 245 -1.38 2.30 11.05
CA PRO A 245 -2.01 3.16 12.05
C PRO A 245 -3.01 4.19 11.48
N ILE A 246 -2.98 4.46 10.17
CA ILE A 246 -3.90 5.43 9.54
C ILE A 246 -5.32 4.85 9.54
N SER A 247 -6.24 5.59 10.17
CA SER A 247 -7.64 5.18 10.33
C SER A 247 -8.45 5.19 9.02
N ASN A 248 -8.19 6.16 8.13
CA ASN A 248 -8.86 6.23 6.85
C ASN A 248 -8.28 5.18 5.88
N VAL A 249 -9.12 4.20 5.53
CA VAL A 249 -8.72 3.04 4.72
C VAL A 249 -8.27 3.43 3.32
N LEU A 250 -8.96 4.37 2.66
CA LEU A 250 -8.62 4.80 1.29
C LEU A 250 -7.24 5.46 1.26
N TRP A 251 -7.00 6.30 2.25
CA TRP A 251 -5.75 7.03 2.44
C TRP A 251 -4.57 6.14 2.81
N ARG A 252 -4.81 5.20 3.73
CA ARG A 252 -3.84 4.16 4.07
C ARG A 252 -3.44 3.40 2.82
N GLN A 253 -4.43 2.96 2.04
CA GLN A 253 -4.19 2.21 0.81
C GLN A 253 -3.41 3.05 -0.21
N ALA A 254 -3.82 4.30 -0.44
CA ALA A 254 -3.13 5.25 -1.32
C ALA A 254 -1.62 5.34 -1.04
N LEU A 255 -1.27 5.57 0.22
CA LEU A 255 0.11 5.71 0.64
C LEU A 255 0.87 4.39 0.53
N ILE A 256 0.22 3.26 0.84
CA ILE A 256 0.81 1.93 0.63
C ILE A 256 1.19 1.75 -0.85
N ASP A 257 0.30 2.10 -1.77
CA ASP A 257 0.56 1.92 -3.21
C ASP A 257 1.64 2.84 -3.76
N TYR A 258 1.68 4.05 -3.24
CA TYR A 258 2.72 5.00 -3.59
C TYR A 258 4.09 4.55 -3.08
N TYR A 259 4.21 4.27 -1.79
CA TYR A 259 5.50 3.93 -1.19
C TYR A 259 5.96 2.50 -1.52
N LYS A 260 5.07 1.54 -1.81
CA LYS A 260 5.51 0.22 -2.30
C LYS A 260 6.15 0.34 -3.69
N ARG A 261 5.71 1.32 -4.48
CA ARG A 261 6.25 1.58 -5.80
C ARG A 261 7.61 2.25 -5.69
N THR A 262 7.86 3.18 -4.76
CA THR A 262 9.19 3.83 -4.60
C THR A 262 10.40 2.87 -4.43
N ILE A 263 10.14 1.57 -4.27
CA ILE A 263 11.11 0.50 -4.08
C ILE A 263 11.13 -0.45 -5.31
N ALA A 264 12.30 -0.64 -5.90
CA ALA A 264 12.55 -1.69 -6.91
C ALA A 264 12.50 -3.10 -6.30
N ASP A 265 12.37 -4.14 -7.13
CA ASP A 265 12.40 -5.54 -6.68
C ASP A 265 13.75 -5.96 -6.08
N ASP A 266 14.85 -5.24 -6.40
CA ASP A 266 16.18 -5.43 -5.81
C ASP A 266 16.41 -4.57 -4.55
N GLY A 267 15.36 -3.87 -4.08
CA GLY A 267 15.40 -3.03 -2.87
C GLY A 267 15.99 -1.64 -3.07
N LYS A 268 16.49 -1.29 -4.27
CA LYS A 268 16.98 0.05 -4.55
C LYS A 268 15.82 1.06 -4.65
N PRO A 269 16.09 2.36 -4.46
CA PRO A 269 15.17 3.39 -4.88
C PRO A 269 14.92 3.23 -6.38
N GLN A 270 13.67 2.98 -6.76
CA GLN A 270 13.31 3.10 -8.15
C GLN A 270 13.15 4.61 -8.42
N ASN A 271 13.54 5.05 -9.61
CA ASN A 271 13.53 6.44 -10.00
C ASN A 271 12.27 6.75 -10.82
N ASP A 272 11.91 8.02 -10.80
CA ASP A 272 10.76 8.63 -11.46
C ASP A 272 10.39 8.10 -12.85
N GLU A 273 11.35 7.76 -13.71
CA GLU A 273 11.07 7.26 -15.06
C GLU A 273 10.47 5.84 -15.08
N GLY A 274 10.79 5.00 -14.09
CA GLY A 274 10.13 3.70 -13.90
C GLY A 274 8.77 3.80 -13.20
N PHE A 275 8.39 4.98 -12.71
CA PHE A 275 7.15 5.26 -11.98
C PHE A 275 6.11 6.04 -12.75
N ARG A 276 6.59 6.85 -13.69
CA ARG A 276 5.79 7.87 -14.38
C ARG A 276 5.37 7.33 -15.73
N LEU A 277 4.08 7.04 -15.87
CA LEU A 277 3.45 6.98 -17.18
C LEU A 277 3.19 8.41 -17.70
N HIS A 278 4.25 9.20 -17.88
CA HIS A 278 4.10 10.46 -18.60
C HIS A 278 3.86 10.18 -20.07
N VAL A 279 2.83 10.82 -20.63
CA VAL A 279 2.82 11.14 -22.05
C VAL A 279 4.10 11.94 -22.31
N PRO A 280 5.06 11.41 -23.09
CA PRO A 280 6.32 12.10 -23.34
C PRO A 280 6.10 13.46 -23.99
N SER A 281 6.99 14.40 -23.73
CA SER A 281 6.94 15.74 -24.32
C SER A 281 7.01 15.73 -25.84
N GLU A 282 6.61 16.83 -26.48
CA GLU A 282 6.81 17.00 -27.92
C GLU A 282 8.29 16.89 -28.34
N SER A 283 9.20 17.41 -27.52
CA SER A 283 10.64 17.34 -27.78
C SER A 283 11.13 15.90 -27.83
N TYR A 284 10.56 15.01 -27.00
CA TYR A 284 10.81 13.58 -27.09
C TYR A 284 10.36 13.03 -28.45
N TYR A 285 9.12 13.27 -28.88
CA TYR A 285 8.65 12.73 -30.16
C TYR A 285 9.35 13.32 -31.39
N ARG A 286 9.78 14.58 -31.35
CA ARG A 286 10.68 15.13 -32.38
C ARG A 286 11.99 14.36 -32.46
N LYS A 287 12.55 13.96 -31.31
CA LYS A 287 13.73 13.09 -31.25
C LYS A 287 13.44 11.67 -31.75
N ILE A 288 12.31 11.07 -31.38
CA ILE A 288 11.89 9.73 -31.88
C ILE A 288 11.69 9.72 -33.38
N LEU A 289 11.10 10.78 -33.94
CA LEU A 289 10.95 10.91 -35.39
C LEU A 289 12.32 10.96 -36.05
N LYS A 290 13.31 11.66 -35.48
CA LYS A 290 14.66 11.74 -36.02
C LYS A 290 15.46 10.44 -35.85
N ASP A 291 15.59 9.96 -34.61
CA ASP A 291 16.56 8.96 -34.19
C ASP A 291 15.96 7.54 -34.09
N GLY A 292 14.62 7.43 -34.12
CA GLY A 292 13.89 6.21 -33.84
C GLY A 292 13.51 6.06 -32.37
N PHE A 293 12.72 5.04 -32.05
CA PHE A 293 12.51 4.67 -30.64
C PHE A 293 13.85 4.25 -30.03
N PRO A 294 14.20 4.70 -28.79
CA PRO A 294 15.27 4.06 -28.05
C PRO A 294 14.93 2.56 -27.90
N SER A 295 15.95 1.73 -27.68
CA SER A 295 15.81 0.27 -27.48
C SER A 295 14.55 -0.08 -26.68
N PRO A 296 13.84 -1.18 -26.99
CA PRO A 296 12.57 -1.51 -26.36
C PRO A 296 12.72 -1.71 -24.85
N GLU A 297 12.64 -0.61 -24.11
CA GLU A 297 12.51 -0.59 -22.66
C GLU A 297 11.07 -0.97 -22.36
N ARG A 298 10.92 -2.14 -21.74
CA ARG A 298 9.65 -2.59 -21.15
C ARG A 298 9.51 -1.83 -19.83
N VAL A 299 8.51 -0.97 -19.71
CA VAL A 299 8.30 -0.14 -18.51
C VAL A 299 7.05 -0.65 -17.81
N PHE A 300 7.16 -1.84 -17.22
CA PHE A 300 6.02 -2.58 -16.68
C PHE A 300 5.14 -1.73 -15.77
N VAL A 301 3.89 -1.50 -16.16
CA VAL A 301 2.88 -0.95 -15.26
C VAL A 301 1.68 -1.89 -15.18
N ASP A 302 1.65 -2.70 -14.12
CA ASP A 302 0.43 -3.41 -13.74
C ASP A 302 -0.64 -2.38 -13.34
N ILE A 303 -1.76 -2.36 -14.08
CA ILE A 303 -2.92 -1.48 -13.82
C ILE A 303 -3.92 -2.09 -12.85
N ASN A 304 -3.95 -3.42 -12.67
CA ASN A 304 -4.56 -3.96 -11.46
C ASN A 304 -3.74 -3.55 -10.22
N GLY A 305 -2.44 -3.29 -10.41
CA GLY A 305 -1.57 -2.65 -9.44
C GLY A 305 -1.60 -1.11 -9.44
N MET A 306 -2.17 -0.42 -10.46
CA MET A 306 -2.36 1.05 -10.46
C MET A 306 -3.61 1.34 -9.67
N GLU A 307 -3.52 1.14 -8.36
CA GLU A 307 -4.53 1.67 -7.47
C GLU A 307 -4.64 3.15 -7.76
N LYS A 308 -5.83 3.60 -8.19
CA LYS A 308 -6.11 4.98 -8.64
C LYS A 308 -5.53 6.03 -7.69
N ASN A 309 -5.49 5.69 -6.42
CA ASN A 309 -4.92 6.48 -5.34
C ASN A 309 -3.43 6.80 -5.54
N TYR A 310 -2.64 5.86 -6.08
CA TYR A 310 -1.24 6.08 -6.46
C TYR A 310 -1.11 7.18 -7.51
N LEU A 311 -1.90 7.12 -8.59
CA LEU A 311 -1.90 8.14 -9.63
C LEU A 311 -2.26 9.50 -9.05
N LEU A 312 -3.32 9.56 -8.23
CA LEU A 312 -3.77 10.79 -7.59
C LEU A 312 -2.73 11.39 -6.64
N LEU A 313 -2.01 10.53 -5.90
CA LEU A 313 -0.88 10.96 -5.09
C LEU A 313 0.25 11.50 -5.96
N GLN A 314 0.72 10.74 -6.96
CA GLN A 314 1.70 11.17 -7.97
C GLN A 314 1.34 12.51 -8.62
N PHE A 315 0.05 12.72 -8.81
CA PHE A 315 -0.49 13.92 -9.40
C PHE A 315 -0.42 15.14 -8.47
N GLY A 316 -0.61 14.95 -7.17
CA GLY A 316 -0.30 15.97 -6.16
C GLY A 316 1.19 16.35 -6.11
N PHE A 317 2.12 15.46 -6.49
CA PHE A 317 3.56 15.79 -6.61
C PHE A 317 3.88 16.75 -7.77
N PHE A 318 3.08 16.80 -8.84
CA PHE A 318 3.31 17.82 -9.88
C PHE A 318 2.94 19.21 -9.39
N THR A 319 2.02 19.28 -8.43
CA THR A 319 1.58 20.51 -7.76
C THR A 319 2.50 20.90 -6.60
N ILE A 320 3.11 19.91 -5.91
CA ILE A 320 3.90 20.08 -4.68
C ILE A 320 5.26 19.39 -4.82
N ASN A 321 6.36 20.08 -4.49
CA ASN A 321 7.70 19.48 -4.48
C ASN A 321 7.75 18.16 -3.66
N GLU A 322 8.37 17.13 -4.24
CA GLU A 322 8.45 15.77 -3.66
C GLU A 322 9.01 15.72 -2.23
N ALA A 323 10.06 16.49 -1.95
CA ALA A 323 10.64 16.54 -0.61
C ALA A 323 9.62 17.08 0.43
N ARG A 324 8.75 18.01 0.02
CA ARG A 324 7.69 18.56 0.87
C ARG A 324 6.58 17.54 1.09
N PHE A 325 6.18 16.81 0.06
CA PHE A 325 5.18 15.75 0.20
C PHE A 325 5.64 14.69 1.20
N HIS A 326 6.88 14.19 1.08
CA HIS A 326 7.41 13.23 2.05
C HIS A 326 7.46 13.83 3.46
N SER A 327 7.76 15.13 3.60
CA SER A 327 7.71 15.80 4.89
C SER A 327 6.32 15.80 5.51
N ALA A 328 5.28 16.13 4.73
CA ALA A 328 3.90 16.10 5.19
C ALA A 328 3.46 14.68 5.60
N VAL A 329 3.84 13.66 4.83
CA VAL A 329 3.56 12.26 5.18
C VAL A 329 4.27 11.86 6.49
N ARG A 330 5.50 12.32 6.72
CA ARG A 330 6.19 12.08 8.00
C ARG A 330 5.47 12.72 9.17
N GLU A 331 4.99 13.96 9.01
CA GLU A 331 4.19 14.63 10.05
C GLU A 331 2.87 13.89 10.31
N LEU A 332 2.17 13.44 9.27
CA LEU A 332 0.96 12.62 9.39
C LEU A 332 1.20 11.36 10.23
N LEU A 333 2.32 10.67 9.97
CA LEU A 333 2.66 9.45 10.67
C LEU A 333 3.05 9.66 12.15
N LYS A 334 3.32 10.90 12.60
CA LYS A 334 3.52 11.20 14.03
C LYS A 334 2.22 11.15 14.83
N ASN A 335 1.08 11.48 14.20
CA ASN A 335 -0.25 11.50 14.83
C ASN A 335 -1.29 10.74 13.98
N PRO A 336 -1.18 9.41 13.85
CA PRO A 336 -1.96 8.63 12.88
C PRO A 336 -3.45 8.47 13.24
N THR A 337 -3.87 8.89 14.43
CA THR A 337 -5.21 8.70 14.99
C THR A 337 -6.23 9.75 14.54
N SER A 338 -5.82 10.82 13.86
CA SER A 338 -6.76 11.85 13.44
C SER A 338 -7.65 11.31 12.31
N GLN A 339 -8.97 11.32 12.53
CA GLN A 339 -9.95 11.09 11.46
C GLN A 339 -9.83 12.17 10.36
N ASN A 340 -9.33 13.35 10.74
CA ASN A 340 -9.05 14.46 9.85
C ASN A 340 -7.55 14.54 9.63
N TRP A 341 -7.13 14.24 8.40
CA TRP A 341 -5.79 14.57 7.93
C TRP A 341 -5.56 16.07 8.09
N ASP A 342 -4.49 16.44 8.78
CA ASP A 342 -3.99 17.80 8.71
C ASP A 342 -3.13 17.93 7.45
N PHE A 343 -3.74 18.43 6.38
CA PHE A 343 -3.05 18.72 5.13
C PHE A 343 -2.33 20.07 5.17
N SER A 344 -2.36 20.81 6.30
CA SER A 344 -1.63 22.07 6.44
C SER A 344 -0.17 21.99 6.04
N PRO A 345 0.58 20.89 6.28
CA PRO A 345 1.97 20.79 5.82
C PRO A 345 2.10 20.67 4.29
N LEU A 346 1.07 20.20 3.58
CA LEU A 346 1.02 20.22 2.10
C LEU A 346 0.74 21.64 1.55
N PHE A 347 0.19 22.53 2.39
CA PHE A 347 -0.14 23.93 2.06
C PHE A 347 0.96 24.93 2.50
N GLU A 348 2.02 24.46 3.16
CA GLU A 348 3.11 25.32 3.62
C GLU A 348 3.99 25.81 2.45
N GLY A 349 4.07 27.13 2.30
CA GLY A 349 4.89 27.76 1.26
C GLY A 349 4.32 27.66 -0.15
N THR A 350 3.05 27.28 -0.29
CA THR A 350 2.24 27.42 -1.49
C THR A 350 1.39 28.70 -1.39
N ASN A 351 1.15 29.35 -2.53
CA ASN A 351 0.27 30.53 -2.55
C ASN A 351 -1.22 30.13 -2.43
N GLU A 352 -2.11 31.09 -2.25
CA GLU A 352 -3.54 30.82 -2.02
C GLU A 352 -4.19 30.01 -3.16
N THR A 353 -3.81 30.25 -4.41
CA THR A 353 -4.30 29.51 -5.57
C THR A 353 -3.87 28.05 -5.53
N GLN A 354 -2.60 27.81 -5.21
CA GLN A 354 -2.02 26.47 -5.08
C GLN A 354 -2.65 25.71 -3.92
N ASN A 355 -2.88 26.38 -2.79
CA ASN A 355 -3.57 25.80 -1.63
C ASN A 355 -4.96 25.31 -2.00
N LYS A 356 -5.76 26.14 -2.67
CA LYS A 356 -7.11 25.78 -3.12
C LYS A 356 -7.08 24.58 -4.07
N ILE A 357 -6.11 24.53 -4.98
CA ILE A 357 -5.94 23.42 -5.92
C ILE A 357 -5.59 22.12 -5.20
N VAL A 358 -4.59 22.14 -4.31
CA VAL A 358 -4.18 20.97 -3.54
C VAL A 358 -5.34 20.47 -2.67
N GLN A 359 -6.03 21.38 -1.99
CA GLN A 359 -7.18 21.04 -1.14
C GLN A 359 -8.29 20.41 -1.95
N TRP A 360 -8.64 21.00 -3.09
CA TRP A 360 -9.67 20.47 -3.98
C TRP A 360 -9.29 19.09 -4.56
N LEU A 361 -8.04 18.88 -4.96
CA LEU A 361 -7.54 17.58 -5.44
C LEU A 361 -7.70 16.51 -4.34
N VAL A 362 -7.32 16.88 -3.13
CA VAL A 362 -7.41 16.05 -1.93
C VAL A 362 -8.85 15.69 -1.58
N GLU A 363 -9.78 16.64 -1.66
CA GLU A 363 -11.17 16.44 -1.27
C GLU A 363 -12.01 15.73 -2.34
N LYS A 364 -11.74 15.96 -3.63
CA LYS A 364 -12.61 15.49 -4.72
C LYS A 364 -12.15 14.19 -5.35
N TYR A 365 -10.84 14.02 -5.52
CA TYR A 365 -10.30 12.89 -6.27
C TYR A 365 -9.92 11.70 -5.39
N LEU A 366 -9.41 11.95 -4.18
CA LEU A 366 -8.92 10.87 -3.31
C LEU A 366 -10.05 10.10 -2.61
N PRO A 367 -11.17 10.71 -2.14
CA PRO A 367 -12.25 9.97 -1.49
C PRO A 367 -13.15 9.22 -2.48
N THR A 368 -13.29 9.73 -3.69
CA THR A 368 -14.16 9.15 -4.72
C THR A 368 -13.33 8.78 -5.93
N PRO A 369 -13.25 7.50 -6.31
CA PRO A 369 -12.57 7.13 -7.52
C PRO A 369 -13.32 7.63 -8.78
N SER A 370 -13.19 8.91 -9.17
CA SER A 370 -13.75 9.47 -10.41
C SER A 370 -12.96 9.06 -11.65
N SER A 371 -13.59 8.36 -12.60
CA SER A 371 -13.03 8.06 -13.92
C SER A 371 -13.22 9.22 -14.92
N SER A 372 -13.61 10.39 -14.45
CA SER A 372 -13.90 11.53 -15.30
C SER A 372 -12.82 12.60 -15.10
N PRO A 373 -12.27 13.16 -16.20
CA PRO A 373 -11.34 14.28 -16.10
C PRO A 373 -12.05 15.47 -15.46
N ASP A 374 -11.33 16.43 -14.88
CA ASP A 374 -12.00 17.62 -14.37
C ASP A 374 -12.59 18.48 -15.49
N ILE A 375 -11.93 18.49 -16.64
CA ILE A 375 -12.34 19.21 -17.84
C ILE A 375 -12.10 18.32 -19.05
N SER A 376 -12.98 18.42 -20.02
CA SER A 376 -12.76 17.83 -21.34
C SER A 376 -13.09 18.81 -22.47
N ILE A 377 -12.31 18.82 -23.55
CA ILE A 377 -12.50 19.71 -24.70
C ILE A 377 -13.07 18.94 -25.88
N LYS A 378 -14.39 18.97 -26.05
CA LYS A 378 -15.05 18.38 -27.22
C LYS A 378 -15.73 19.46 -28.03
N HIS A 379 -15.03 19.95 -29.05
CA HIS A 379 -15.52 21.00 -29.95
C HIS A 379 -16.96 20.71 -30.44
N PRO A 380 -17.87 21.72 -30.43
CA PRO A 380 -17.63 23.14 -30.14
C PRO A 380 -17.77 23.52 -28.66
N PHE A 381 -17.48 22.62 -27.71
CA PHE A 381 -17.64 22.90 -26.29
C PHE A 381 -16.42 22.50 -25.45
N VAL A 382 -16.17 23.27 -24.40
CA VAL A 382 -15.39 22.82 -23.25
C VAL A 382 -16.37 22.36 -22.18
N TYR A 383 -16.17 21.18 -21.62
CA TYR A 383 -16.98 20.62 -20.55
C TYR A 383 -16.17 20.62 -19.25
N ARG A 384 -16.81 20.93 -18.13
CA ARG A 384 -16.24 20.74 -16.79
C ARG A 384 -17.11 19.78 -15.98
N ASN A 385 -16.45 18.89 -15.25
CA ASN A 385 -17.10 18.00 -14.29
C ASN A 385 -17.17 18.62 -12.89
N PHE A 386 -16.29 19.57 -12.58
CA PHE A 386 -16.25 20.28 -11.31
C PHE A 386 -16.39 21.79 -11.54
N THR A 387 -17.16 22.46 -10.69
CA THR A 387 -17.49 23.88 -10.83
C THR A 387 -16.72 24.78 -9.86
N GLU A 388 -16.01 24.17 -8.92
CA GLU A 388 -15.37 24.82 -7.77
C GLU A 388 -13.98 25.41 -8.09
N VAL A 389 -13.37 25.04 -9.21
CA VAL A 389 -12.07 25.57 -9.64
C VAL A 389 -12.22 26.18 -11.04
N GLU A 390 -11.80 27.43 -11.17
CA GLU A 390 -11.70 28.08 -12.46
C GLU A 390 -10.45 27.65 -13.20
N VAL A 391 -10.59 27.62 -14.52
CA VAL A 391 -9.65 27.00 -15.43
C VAL A 391 -9.62 27.83 -16.70
N SER A 392 -8.40 28.07 -17.15
CA SER A 392 -8.16 28.76 -18.39
C SER A 392 -7.83 27.77 -19.49
N VAL A 393 -8.21 28.14 -20.71
CA VAL A 393 -7.98 27.35 -21.93
C VAL A 393 -7.20 28.23 -22.88
N TRP A 394 -6.14 27.70 -23.48
CA TRP A 394 -5.48 28.36 -24.59
C TRP A 394 -6.37 28.25 -25.83
N ILE A 395 -6.79 29.41 -26.31
CA ILE A 395 -7.57 29.57 -27.54
C ILE A 395 -6.72 30.45 -28.47
N ASP A 396 -6.33 29.92 -29.62
CA ASP A 396 -5.57 30.65 -30.65
C ASP A 396 -4.31 31.34 -30.12
N GLY A 397 -3.52 30.60 -29.31
CA GLY A 397 -2.30 31.13 -28.73
C GLY A 397 -2.52 32.18 -27.63
N LYS A 398 -3.73 32.26 -27.04
CA LYS A 398 -4.00 33.10 -25.86
C LYS A 398 -4.67 32.31 -24.74
N LEU A 399 -4.12 32.44 -23.53
CA LEU A 399 -4.75 31.94 -22.32
C LEU A 399 -6.05 32.71 -22.04
N THR A 400 -7.19 32.04 -22.16
CA THR A 400 -8.52 32.61 -22.01
C THR A 400 -9.19 32.03 -20.77
N PRO A 401 -9.54 32.85 -19.76
CA PRO A 401 -10.33 32.40 -18.63
C PRO A 401 -11.77 32.14 -19.10
N LEU A 402 -12.30 30.96 -18.79
CA LEU A 402 -13.67 30.60 -19.16
C LEU A 402 -14.67 31.05 -18.09
N GLU A 403 -15.55 32.00 -18.44
CA GLU A 403 -16.66 32.39 -17.58
C GLU A 403 -17.81 31.39 -17.72
N TRP A 404 -17.82 30.40 -16.83
CA TRP A 404 -18.77 29.30 -16.93
C TRP A 404 -20.20 29.68 -16.54
N ASN A 405 -20.41 30.74 -15.76
CA ASN A 405 -21.73 31.22 -15.32
C ASN A 405 -22.64 30.10 -14.78
N GLY A 406 -22.09 29.16 -14.01
CA GLY A 406 -22.82 28.01 -13.45
C GLY A 406 -23.04 26.84 -14.42
N ASN A 407 -22.71 26.98 -15.70
CA ASN A 407 -22.85 25.91 -16.69
C ASN A 407 -21.74 24.87 -16.59
N ARG A 408 -22.03 23.64 -17.04
CA ARG A 408 -21.05 22.56 -17.21
C ARG A 408 -20.39 22.53 -18.58
N SER A 409 -20.89 23.34 -19.51
CA SER A 409 -20.36 23.46 -20.86
C SER A 409 -20.16 24.93 -21.22
N PHE A 410 -19.04 25.25 -21.84
CA PHE A 410 -18.73 26.56 -22.40
C PHE A 410 -18.63 26.41 -23.93
N PRO A 411 -19.46 27.13 -24.72
CA PRO A 411 -19.36 27.09 -26.17
C PRO A 411 -18.07 27.79 -26.63
N LEU A 412 -17.31 27.11 -27.47
CA LEU A 412 -16.17 27.64 -28.20
C LEU A 412 -16.69 28.28 -29.50
N SER A 413 -16.07 29.38 -29.94
CA SER A 413 -16.42 29.97 -31.23
C SER A 413 -16.00 29.02 -32.36
N ASN A 414 -16.83 28.92 -33.41
CA ASN A 414 -16.51 28.12 -34.62
C ASN A 414 -15.27 28.62 -35.38
N GLU A 415 -14.73 29.78 -35.00
CA GLU A 415 -13.55 30.41 -35.60
C GLU A 415 -12.25 30.06 -34.86
N SER A 416 -12.33 29.40 -33.70
CA SER A 416 -11.15 29.01 -32.92
C SER A 416 -10.36 27.92 -33.66
N GLY A 417 -9.10 28.20 -33.98
CA GLY A 417 -8.16 27.39 -34.76
C GLY A 417 -7.11 26.64 -33.95
N GLU A 418 -7.02 26.80 -32.63
CA GLU A 418 -6.32 25.91 -31.70
C GLU A 418 -6.95 26.03 -30.31
N VAL A 419 -7.41 24.92 -29.72
CA VAL A 419 -7.98 24.92 -28.35
C VAL A 419 -7.32 23.84 -27.52
N ASN A 420 -6.50 24.25 -26.55
CA ASN A 420 -5.79 23.36 -25.62
C ASN A 420 -6.03 23.80 -24.18
N LEU A 421 -6.09 22.86 -23.24
CA LEU A 421 -6.03 23.19 -21.82
C LEU A 421 -4.67 23.84 -21.49
N ASP A 422 -4.63 24.73 -20.49
CA ASP A 422 -3.40 25.36 -20.02
C ASP A 422 -2.29 24.33 -19.72
N PRO A 423 -1.20 24.29 -20.51
CA PRO A 423 -0.11 23.35 -20.27
C PRO A 423 0.68 23.70 -19.01
N ALA A 424 0.54 24.92 -18.49
CA ALA A 424 1.11 25.33 -17.21
C ALA A 424 0.19 25.03 -16.02
N ARG A 425 -0.94 24.33 -16.22
CA ARG A 425 -1.91 24.02 -15.17
C ARG A 425 -1.30 23.07 -14.12
N TRP A 426 -1.67 23.34 -12.88
CA TRP A 426 -1.19 22.61 -11.71
C TRP A 426 -2.06 21.40 -11.36
N ILE A 427 -3.26 21.33 -11.95
CA ILE A 427 -4.16 20.17 -11.88
C ILE A 427 -3.79 19.24 -13.04
N PRO A 428 -3.50 17.96 -12.78
CA PRO A 428 -3.15 17.02 -13.83
C PRO A 428 -4.32 16.75 -14.77
N GLN A 429 -4.00 16.62 -16.05
CA GLN A 429 -4.97 16.25 -17.08
C GLN A 429 -5.05 14.72 -17.14
N TRP A 430 -6.26 14.19 -16.99
CA TRP A 430 -6.55 12.87 -17.53
C TRP A 430 -6.86 13.11 -19.00
N ASN A 431 -5.87 13.07 -19.89
CA ASN A 431 -6.14 13.27 -21.31
C ASN A 431 -6.91 12.07 -21.83
N TYR A 432 -8.22 12.24 -21.98
CA TYR A 432 -9.07 11.30 -22.68
C TYR A 432 -9.07 11.67 -24.16
N ALA A 433 -9.37 10.69 -25.03
CA ALA A 433 -9.57 10.89 -26.47
C ALA A 433 -10.60 11.98 -26.83
N ASN A 434 -11.37 12.44 -25.84
CA ASN A 434 -12.36 13.50 -25.94
C ASN A 434 -11.77 14.91 -25.88
N ASP A 435 -10.44 15.08 -25.77
CA ASP A 435 -9.76 16.38 -25.57
C ASP A 435 -8.91 16.82 -26.77
N LEU A 436 -8.93 16.07 -27.86
CA LEU A 436 -8.17 16.37 -29.07
C LEU A 436 -9.00 17.29 -29.97
N TRP A 437 -8.78 18.60 -29.85
CA TRP A 437 -9.31 19.56 -30.81
C TRP A 437 -8.64 19.33 -32.17
N ILE A 438 -9.46 19.08 -33.18
CA ILE A 438 -9.03 18.90 -34.57
C ILE A 438 -9.76 19.93 -35.41
N PRO A 439 -9.05 20.75 -36.20
CA PRO A 439 -9.69 21.70 -37.10
C PRO A 439 -10.71 20.98 -37.98
N PRO A 440 -11.92 21.53 -38.22
CA PRO A 440 -12.91 20.89 -39.08
C PRO A 440 -12.36 20.49 -40.46
N ALA A 441 -11.43 21.29 -40.99
CA ALA A 441 -10.72 21.01 -42.24
C ALA A 441 -9.81 19.77 -42.19
N GLU A 442 -9.23 19.44 -41.04
CA GLU A 442 -8.36 18.28 -40.86
C GLU A 442 -9.12 17.03 -40.35
N LYS A 443 -10.37 17.20 -39.89
CA LYS A 443 -11.17 16.13 -39.29
C LYS A 443 -11.25 14.84 -40.14
N PRO A 444 -11.49 14.89 -41.46
CA PRO A 444 -11.54 13.67 -42.27
C PRO A 444 -10.22 12.88 -42.26
N VAL A 445 -9.08 13.57 -42.13
CA VAL A 445 -7.75 12.94 -42.07
C VAL A 445 -7.54 12.31 -40.70
N TRP A 446 -7.89 13.02 -39.63
CA TRP A 446 -7.80 12.50 -38.26
C TRP A 446 -8.73 11.33 -37.99
N ASP A 447 -9.94 11.31 -38.56
CA ASP A 447 -10.86 10.18 -38.43
C ASP A 447 -10.23 8.90 -39.05
N GLN A 448 -9.47 9.02 -40.15
CA GLN A 448 -8.70 7.89 -40.71
C GLN A 448 -7.57 7.44 -39.79
N ILE A 449 -6.83 8.40 -39.22
CA ILE A 449 -5.71 8.12 -38.30
C ILE A 449 -6.22 7.40 -37.05
N PHE A 450 -7.29 7.89 -36.44
CA PHE A 450 -7.89 7.26 -35.26
C PHE A 450 -8.44 5.88 -35.56
N THR A 451 -9.10 5.69 -36.72
CA THR A 451 -9.58 4.38 -37.15
C THR A 451 -8.42 3.38 -37.27
N VAL A 452 -7.32 3.77 -37.91
CA VAL A 452 -6.12 2.93 -38.04
C VAL A 452 -5.48 2.65 -36.67
N ALA A 453 -5.39 3.66 -35.80
CA ALA A 453 -4.82 3.51 -34.47
C ALA A 453 -5.64 2.56 -33.56
N GLN A 454 -6.96 2.65 -33.64
CA GLN A 454 -7.87 1.80 -32.87
C GLN A 454 -7.86 0.35 -33.34
N ASN A 455 -7.79 0.14 -34.65
CA ASN A 455 -7.82 -1.19 -35.27
C ASN A 455 -6.47 -1.92 -35.24
N HIS A 456 -5.36 -1.20 -35.12
CA HIS A 456 -4.05 -1.82 -35.06
C HIS A 456 -3.84 -2.56 -33.74
N LYS A 457 -3.50 -3.86 -33.81
CA LYS A 457 -3.21 -4.68 -32.64
C LYS A 457 -1.73 -5.02 -32.57
N LEU A 458 -1.09 -4.74 -31.44
CA LEU A 458 0.30 -5.15 -31.18
C LEU A 458 0.41 -6.56 -30.61
N THR A 459 -0.66 -7.03 -29.96
CA THR A 459 -0.78 -8.38 -29.42
C THR A 459 -2.18 -8.93 -29.74
N PRO A 460 -2.39 -10.25 -29.77
CA PRO A 460 -3.71 -10.82 -30.01
C PRO A 460 -4.78 -10.37 -28.99
N THR A 461 -4.34 -10.05 -27.76
CA THR A 461 -5.17 -9.62 -26.64
C THR A 461 -5.29 -8.10 -26.49
N ASP A 462 -4.62 -7.32 -27.36
CA ASP A 462 -4.70 -5.86 -27.40
C ASP A 462 -6.16 -5.40 -27.59
N THR A 463 -6.67 -4.67 -26.61
CA THR A 463 -7.95 -3.95 -26.70
C THR A 463 -7.70 -2.46 -26.46
N THR A 464 -7.78 -1.66 -27.53
CA THR A 464 -7.76 -0.20 -27.43
C THR A 464 -8.96 0.27 -26.62
N ARG A 465 -8.71 0.98 -25.53
CA ARG A 465 -9.76 1.54 -24.68
C ARG A 465 -9.88 3.03 -24.81
N GLU A 466 -8.77 3.69 -25.07
CA GLU A 466 -8.66 5.14 -24.96
C GLU A 466 -7.44 5.63 -25.75
N ILE A 467 -7.56 6.77 -26.42
CA ILE A 467 -6.42 7.51 -26.99
C ILE A 467 -6.05 8.58 -25.98
N LEU A 468 -4.81 8.54 -25.49
CA LEU A 468 -4.29 9.44 -24.44
C LEU A 468 -3.54 10.63 -25.00
N TYR A 469 -3.07 10.52 -26.24
CA TYR A 469 -2.32 11.55 -26.93
C TYR A 469 -2.48 11.38 -28.44
N ALA A 470 -2.65 12.50 -29.14
CA ALA A 470 -2.59 12.53 -30.58
C ALA A 470 -2.00 13.86 -31.03
N ARG A 471 -0.97 13.82 -31.87
CA ARG A 471 -0.37 15.06 -32.38
C ARG A 471 0.23 14.90 -33.76
N ARG A 472 0.10 15.95 -34.56
CA ARG A 472 0.74 16.08 -35.87
C ARG A 472 2.12 16.73 -35.73
N PHE A 473 3.08 16.18 -36.45
CA PHE A 473 4.46 16.65 -36.60
C PHE A 473 4.79 16.69 -38.10
N ASP A 474 5.89 17.37 -38.43
CA ASP A 474 6.50 17.28 -39.76
C ASP A 474 7.73 16.38 -39.68
N ALA A 475 7.89 15.49 -40.65
CA ALA A 475 9.02 14.57 -40.69
C ALA A 475 10.35 15.35 -40.84
N PRO A 476 11.34 15.15 -39.94
CA PRO A 476 12.65 15.79 -40.09
C PRO A 476 13.44 15.16 -41.24
N ALA A 477 14.34 15.93 -41.85
CA ALA A 477 15.24 15.43 -42.89
C ALA A 477 16.13 14.29 -42.34
N GLY A 478 16.27 13.21 -43.11
CA GLY A 478 17.06 12.04 -42.71
C GLY A 478 16.48 11.27 -41.51
N ASN A 479 15.16 11.34 -41.27
CA ASN A 479 14.51 10.59 -40.20
C ASN A 479 14.70 9.08 -40.34
N LYS A 480 14.73 8.39 -39.19
CA LYS A 480 14.90 6.93 -39.08
C LYS A 480 13.89 6.11 -39.88
N TRP A 481 12.71 6.68 -40.13
CA TRP A 481 11.56 6.00 -40.71
C TRP A 481 11.47 6.18 -42.24
N ASN A 482 12.46 6.85 -42.86
CA ASN A 482 12.52 7.15 -44.30
C ASN A 482 11.27 7.88 -44.85
N ILE A 483 10.61 8.67 -44.01
CA ILE A 483 9.47 9.51 -44.43
C ILE A 483 10.04 10.72 -45.18
N PRO A 484 9.48 11.14 -46.33
CA PRO A 484 9.96 12.35 -47.01
C PRO A 484 9.90 13.57 -46.08
N ALA A 485 10.96 14.38 -46.09
CA ALA A 485 11.07 15.53 -45.19
C ALA A 485 9.92 16.53 -45.41
N GLY A 486 9.33 17.01 -44.32
CA GLY A 486 8.17 17.90 -44.36
C GLY A 486 6.82 17.21 -44.56
N ASN A 487 6.78 15.89 -44.82
CA ASN A 487 5.50 15.18 -44.85
C ASN A 487 4.89 15.10 -43.45
N PRO A 488 3.54 15.14 -43.34
CA PRO A 488 2.86 15.07 -42.06
C PRO A 488 2.99 13.69 -41.44
N VAL A 489 3.31 13.67 -40.15
CA VAL A 489 3.42 12.48 -39.31
C VAL A 489 2.55 12.64 -38.08
N TYR A 490 1.77 11.64 -37.75
CA TYR A 490 0.81 11.64 -36.65
C TYR A 490 1.27 10.66 -35.59
N VAL A 491 1.50 11.14 -34.38
CA VAL A 491 1.84 10.31 -33.23
C VAL A 491 0.58 10.09 -32.42
N ILE A 492 0.20 8.83 -32.20
CA ILE A 492 -0.92 8.43 -31.35
C ILE A 492 -0.40 7.60 -30.18
N ILE A 493 -0.82 7.91 -28.96
CA ILE A 493 -0.63 7.03 -27.81
C ILE A 493 -2.01 6.57 -27.35
N SER A 494 -2.20 5.26 -27.26
CA SER A 494 -3.43 4.66 -26.80
C SER A 494 -3.21 3.77 -25.58
N ARG A 495 -4.16 3.80 -24.64
CA ARG A 495 -4.26 2.82 -23.58
C ARG A 495 -4.85 1.52 -24.13
N VAL A 496 -4.15 0.41 -23.91
CA VAL A 496 -4.58 -0.91 -24.34
C VAL A 496 -4.57 -1.90 -23.19
N TYR A 497 -5.61 -2.73 -23.01
CA TYR A 497 -5.44 -3.95 -22.19
C TYR A 497 -4.81 -5.03 -23.06
N THR A 498 -3.87 -5.78 -22.50
CA THR A 498 -3.21 -6.92 -23.13
C THR A 498 -2.89 -7.96 -22.05
N THR A 499 -2.31 -9.09 -22.44
CA THR A 499 -1.83 -10.13 -21.53
C THR A 499 -0.32 -10.25 -21.61
N HIS A 500 0.34 -10.20 -20.45
CA HIS A 500 1.77 -10.46 -20.33
C HIS A 500 2.01 -11.46 -19.19
N GLN A 501 2.77 -12.52 -19.44
CA GLN A 501 3.03 -13.59 -18.46
C GLN A 501 1.73 -14.13 -17.79
N ASN A 502 0.68 -14.35 -18.59
CA ASN A 502 -0.64 -14.80 -18.12
C ASN A 502 -1.37 -13.85 -17.15
N ARG A 503 -0.97 -12.58 -17.08
CA ARG A 503 -1.68 -11.54 -16.32
C ARG A 503 -2.26 -10.50 -17.26
N MET A 504 -3.44 -9.97 -16.93
CA MET A 504 -4.01 -8.81 -17.62
C MET A 504 -3.18 -7.59 -17.23
N VAL A 505 -2.62 -6.91 -18.22
CA VAL A 505 -1.78 -5.71 -18.07
C VAL A 505 -2.36 -4.63 -18.96
N VAL A 506 -2.23 -3.37 -18.58
CA VAL A 506 -2.52 -2.26 -19.50
C VAL A 506 -1.22 -1.61 -19.90
N ALA A 507 -1.12 -1.28 -21.18
CA ALA A 507 0.06 -0.71 -21.78
C ALA A 507 -0.29 0.57 -22.55
N PHE A 508 0.73 1.33 -22.89
CA PHE A 508 0.64 2.38 -23.89
C PHE A 508 1.12 1.86 -25.24
N LYS A 509 0.20 1.85 -26.19
CA LYS A 509 0.48 1.63 -27.60
C LYS A 509 0.81 2.98 -28.23
N GLU A 510 2.08 3.20 -28.52
CA GLU A 510 2.58 4.38 -29.22
C GLU A 510 2.68 4.05 -30.70
N LEU A 511 2.05 4.85 -31.55
CA LEU A 511 1.97 4.65 -33.00
C LEU A 511 2.47 5.90 -33.70
N ILE A 512 3.27 5.71 -34.73
CA ILE A 512 3.67 6.74 -35.70
C ILE A 512 2.94 6.39 -36.99
N ILE A 513 2.09 7.31 -37.45
CA ILE A 513 1.16 7.14 -38.57
C ILE A 513 1.47 8.20 -39.62
N THR A 514 1.48 7.80 -40.89
CA THR A 514 1.53 8.73 -42.03
C THR A 514 0.29 8.54 -42.89
N VAL A 515 -0.14 9.59 -43.59
CA VAL A 515 -1.25 9.50 -44.54
C VAL A 515 -0.69 9.71 -45.95
N ASN A 516 -0.70 8.65 -46.76
CA ASN A 516 -0.29 8.69 -48.17
C ASN A 516 -1.50 8.29 -49.03
N GLU A 517 -1.76 9.04 -50.10
CA GLU A 517 -2.81 8.70 -51.09
C GLU A 517 -4.19 8.40 -50.45
N ASN A 518 -4.60 9.20 -49.47
CA ASN A 518 -5.84 9.04 -48.70
C ASN A 518 -5.94 7.75 -47.86
N LYS A 519 -4.79 7.16 -47.50
CA LYS A 519 -4.72 6.01 -46.59
C LYS A 519 -3.75 6.27 -45.45
N ALA A 520 -4.26 6.20 -44.23
CA ALA A 520 -3.43 6.18 -43.02
C ALA A 520 -2.69 4.84 -42.90
N ASN A 521 -1.38 4.89 -42.65
CA ASN A 521 -0.52 3.72 -42.48
C ASN A 521 0.36 3.91 -41.24
N ILE A 522 0.47 2.86 -40.42
CA ILE A 522 1.40 2.86 -39.28
C ILE A 522 2.79 2.54 -39.81
N VAL A 523 3.71 3.48 -39.62
CA VAL A 523 5.11 3.38 -40.08
C VAL A 523 6.04 2.91 -38.97
N ALA A 524 5.66 3.14 -37.72
CA ALA A 524 6.34 2.58 -36.57
C ALA A 524 5.38 2.47 -35.39
N TYR A 525 5.68 1.56 -34.48
CA TYR A 525 4.90 1.36 -33.28
C TYR A 525 5.79 0.89 -32.14
N ARG A 526 5.33 1.13 -30.92
CA ARG A 526 5.90 0.57 -29.70
C ARG A 526 4.80 0.23 -28.72
N LEU A 527 4.93 -0.92 -28.07
CA LEU A 527 4.17 -1.20 -26.86
C LEU A 527 5.04 -0.86 -25.67
N ARG A 528 4.64 0.15 -24.92
CA ARG A 528 5.18 0.44 -23.59
C ARG A 528 4.26 -0.26 -22.59
N LEU A 529 4.52 -1.56 -22.38
CA LEU A 529 3.95 -2.36 -21.28
C LEU A 529 4.38 -1.77 -19.96
#